data_AF-A0A8C9SAF7-F1
#
_entry.id   AF-A0A8C9SAF7-F1
#
_cell.length_a   1.000
_cell.length_b   1.000
_cell.length_c   1.000
_cell.angle_alpha   90.00
_cell.angle_beta   90.00
_cell.angle_gamma   90.00
#
_symmetry.space_group_name_H-M   'P 1'
#
loop_
_entity.id
_entity.type
_entity.pdbx_description
1 polymer ?
#
loop_
_entity_poly.entity_id
_entity_poly.type
_entity_poly.pdbx_seq_one_letter_code
_entity_poly.pdbx_strand_id
1 'polypeptide(L)'
;MLYIYIYIYIQYIYTVYISLVHLALPSVCVCCIRMALLLFTLLSVLSTLAPALCDLEEMPFVEPAGRRFAGRSNYTILTVPNGEQFGNWTWPEMCPEGFYAVGFSLRVESNQYGSDDTALNGIRLFCSRPGDRSYLYFVESHTGYFGDWTDPQWCPGSGILKSFQLRVEPHLGLFGDDTSANNIRFRCSTNPTLQGQGMDWGEYGQWSEECNTGGICGLETKMEVYQYALDDSSLNDVRFHCCF
;
A
#
# COMPACT_ATOMS: atom_id res chain seq x y z
N MET A 1 -11.27 12.14 19.80
CA MET A 1 -11.62 12.75 21.11
C MET A 1 -11.75 14.27 21.09
N LEU A 2 -10.83 15.03 20.46
CA LEU A 2 -10.89 16.50 20.43
C LEU A 2 -12.19 17.07 19.82
N TYR A 3 -12.73 16.41 18.77
CA TYR A 3 -13.97 16.78 18.11
C TYR A 3 -15.21 16.71 19.01
N ILE A 4 -15.27 15.73 19.92
CA ILE A 4 -16.40 15.56 20.85
C ILE A 4 -16.37 16.68 21.90
N TYR A 5 -15.18 17.07 22.37
CA TYR A 5 -15.03 18.18 23.31
C TYR A 5 -15.40 19.53 22.69
N ILE A 6 -15.00 19.77 21.45
CA ILE A 6 -15.38 20.99 20.70
C ILE A 6 -16.90 21.02 20.49
N TYR A 7 -17.52 19.88 20.15
CA TYR A 7 -18.97 19.77 19.98
C TYR A 7 -19.74 20.09 21.27
N ILE A 8 -19.35 19.49 22.40
CA ILE A 8 -20.00 19.74 23.70
C ILE A 8 -19.84 21.21 24.12
N TYR A 9 -18.66 21.79 23.88
CA TYR A 9 -18.39 23.19 24.21
C TYR A 9 -19.22 24.17 23.36
N ILE A 10 -19.39 23.89 22.06
CA ILE A 10 -20.25 24.69 21.16
C ILE A 10 -21.72 24.60 21.59
N GLN A 11 -22.22 23.40 21.93
CA GLN A 11 -23.59 23.21 22.43
C GLN A 11 -23.85 23.96 23.74
N TYR A 12 -22.85 23.99 24.63
CA TYR A 12 -22.94 24.74 25.89
C TYR A 12 -23.02 26.25 25.66
N ILE A 13 -22.12 26.82 24.84
CA ILE A 13 -22.15 28.25 24.50
C ILE A 13 -23.47 28.64 23.84
N TYR A 14 -24.02 27.77 23.00
CA TYR A 14 -25.28 28.02 22.28
C TYR A 14 -26.50 28.03 23.22
N THR A 15 -26.55 27.12 24.19
CA THR A 15 -27.61 27.07 25.21
C THR A 15 -27.63 28.35 26.04
N VAL A 16 -26.45 28.86 26.39
CA VAL A 16 -26.28 30.14 27.10
C VAL A 16 -26.71 31.33 26.23
N TYR A 17 -26.32 31.36 24.95
CA TYR A 17 -26.69 32.41 24.01
C TYR A 17 -28.21 32.49 23.79
N ILE A 18 -28.90 31.36 23.62
CA ILE A 18 -30.37 31.32 23.47
C ILE A 18 -31.06 31.87 24.72
N SER A 19 -30.58 31.49 25.90
CA SER A 19 -31.16 31.94 27.17
C SER A 19 -31.05 33.47 27.30
N LEU A 20 -29.95 34.04 26.83
CA LEU A 20 -29.73 35.49 26.78
C LEU A 20 -30.58 36.19 25.71
N VAL A 21 -30.77 35.59 24.53
CA VAL A 21 -31.63 36.14 23.45
C VAL A 21 -33.12 36.13 23.87
N HIS A 22 -33.56 35.10 24.59
CA HIS A 22 -34.93 34.99 25.12
C HIS A 22 -35.27 36.11 26.13
N LEU A 23 -34.26 36.58 26.86
CA LEU A 23 -34.34 37.72 27.78
C LEU A 23 -34.29 39.08 27.07
N ALA A 24 -33.66 39.17 25.89
CA ALA A 24 -33.34 40.44 25.23
C ALA A 24 -34.35 40.89 24.15
N LEU A 25 -35.14 39.98 23.55
CA LEU A 25 -36.00 40.32 22.39
C LEU A 25 -37.39 39.66 22.45
N PRO A 26 -38.38 40.26 23.14
CA PRO A 26 -39.74 39.72 23.26
C PRO A 26 -40.59 39.80 21.97
N SER A 27 -40.07 40.45 20.91
CA SER A 27 -40.78 40.69 19.64
C SER A 27 -40.53 39.64 18.55
N VAL A 28 -39.66 38.65 18.79
CA VAL A 28 -39.41 37.58 17.81
C VAL A 28 -40.47 36.49 17.99
N CYS A 29 -41.30 36.28 16.97
CA CYS A 29 -42.33 35.25 17.01
C CYS A 29 -41.70 33.86 17.22
N VAL A 30 -42.32 33.03 18.06
CA VAL A 30 -41.91 31.63 18.33
C VAL A 30 -41.74 30.83 17.03
N CYS A 31 -42.51 31.17 15.98
CA CYS A 31 -42.38 30.58 14.64
C CYS A 31 -41.00 30.84 14.01
N CYS A 32 -40.50 32.08 14.08
CA CYS A 32 -39.20 32.46 13.53
C CYS A 32 -38.05 31.76 14.25
N ILE A 33 -38.17 31.57 15.57
CA ILE A 33 -37.17 30.85 16.39
C ILE A 33 -37.14 29.37 15.99
N ARG A 34 -38.29 28.73 15.81
CA ARG A 34 -38.40 27.34 15.35
C ARG A 34 -37.85 27.16 13.94
N MET A 35 -38.12 28.08 13.02
CA MET A 35 -37.55 28.06 11.67
C MET A 35 -36.02 28.21 11.70
N ALA A 36 -35.49 29.12 12.52
CA ALA A 36 -34.05 29.27 12.68
C ALA A 36 -33.41 27.99 13.24
N LEU A 37 -33.99 27.39 14.28
CA LEU A 37 -33.54 26.11 14.84
C LEU A 37 -33.55 24.97 13.81
N LEU A 38 -34.60 24.88 12.99
CA LEU A 38 -34.68 23.89 11.91
C LEU A 38 -33.61 24.12 10.84
N LEU A 39 -33.36 25.36 10.43
CA LEU A 39 -32.32 25.67 9.45
C LEU A 39 -30.92 25.34 9.99
N PHE A 40 -30.64 25.73 11.23
CA PHE A 40 -29.33 25.48 11.86
C PHE A 40 -29.08 24.00 12.10
N THR A 41 -30.09 23.26 12.56
CA THR A 41 -29.98 21.80 12.71
C THR A 41 -29.73 21.13 11.36
N LEU A 42 -30.44 21.52 10.30
CA LEU A 42 -30.21 21.03 8.94
C LEU A 42 -28.78 21.33 8.44
N LEU A 43 -28.30 22.57 8.64
CA LEU A 43 -26.94 23.00 8.27
C LEU A 43 -25.86 22.23 9.04
N SER A 44 -26.08 21.98 10.34
CA SER A 44 -25.14 21.20 11.17
C SER A 44 -25.12 19.72 10.82
N VAL A 45 -26.26 19.16 10.43
CA VAL A 45 -26.36 17.78 9.94
C VAL A 45 -25.66 17.69 8.58
N LEU A 46 -25.86 18.65 7.70
CA LEU A 46 -25.17 18.71 6.41
C LEU A 46 -23.66 18.88 6.57
N SER A 47 -23.18 19.71 7.50
CA SER A 47 -21.73 19.91 7.73
C SER A 47 -21.04 18.73 8.40
N THR A 48 -21.78 17.88 9.14
CA THR A 48 -21.26 16.65 9.74
C THR A 48 -21.32 15.46 8.79
N LEU A 49 -22.29 15.43 7.89
CA LEU A 49 -22.41 14.40 6.85
C LEU A 49 -21.56 14.71 5.61
N ALA A 50 -21.31 15.98 5.28
CA ALA A 50 -20.54 16.36 4.09
C ALA A 50 -19.12 15.76 4.06
N PRO A 51 -18.34 15.72 5.15
CA PRO A 51 -17.06 15.01 5.16
C PRO A 51 -17.22 13.53 4.85
N ALA A 52 -18.18 12.84 5.48
CA ALA A 52 -18.45 11.42 5.24
C ALA A 52 -18.96 11.13 3.82
N LEU A 53 -19.65 12.09 3.19
CA LEU A 53 -20.09 12.01 1.79
C LEU A 53 -18.96 12.34 0.80
N CYS A 54 -18.01 13.20 1.19
CA CYS A 54 -16.81 13.53 0.40
C CYS A 54 -15.71 12.45 0.51
N ASP A 55 -15.66 11.74 1.65
CA ASP A 55 -14.75 10.60 1.91
C ASP A 55 -15.28 9.28 1.31
N LEU A 56 -16.41 9.31 0.59
CA LEU A 56 -16.73 8.28 -0.40
C LEU A 56 -15.83 8.48 -1.63
N GLU A 57 -14.52 8.43 -1.41
CA GLU A 57 -13.60 8.08 -2.48
C GLU A 57 -14.09 6.73 -3.01
N GLU A 58 -14.36 6.63 -4.31
CA GLU A 58 -14.71 5.34 -4.92
C GLU A 58 -13.54 4.39 -4.63
N MET A 59 -13.72 3.53 -3.64
CA MET A 59 -12.72 2.52 -3.29
C MET A 59 -12.43 1.74 -4.57
N PRO A 60 -11.18 1.69 -5.03
CA PRO A 60 -10.87 1.09 -6.30
C PRO A 60 -11.31 -0.37 -6.27
N PHE A 61 -11.97 -0.82 -7.34
CA PHE A 61 -12.28 -2.24 -7.46
C PHE A 61 -10.97 -2.99 -7.67
N VAL A 62 -10.63 -3.90 -6.76
CA VAL A 62 -9.38 -4.67 -6.82
C VAL A 62 -9.69 -6.15 -7.03
N GLU A 63 -9.14 -6.75 -8.10
CA GLU A 63 -9.23 -8.20 -8.34
C GLU A 63 -7.86 -8.87 -8.55
N PRO A 64 -7.69 -10.15 -8.15
CA PRO A 64 -6.48 -10.89 -8.47
C PRO A 64 -6.41 -11.17 -9.98
N ALA A 65 -5.26 -10.89 -10.59
CA ALA A 65 -4.98 -11.34 -11.95
C ALA A 65 -4.62 -12.84 -11.99
N GLY A 66 -3.92 -13.30 -10.96
CA GLY A 66 -3.38 -14.66 -10.92
C GLY A 66 -2.47 -14.93 -12.13
N ARG A 67 -2.48 -16.18 -12.58
CA ARG A 67 -1.76 -16.59 -13.80
C ARG A 67 -2.50 -16.32 -15.11
N ARG A 68 -3.62 -15.58 -15.09
CA ARG A 68 -4.47 -15.32 -16.28
C ARG A 68 -3.68 -14.69 -17.42
N PHE A 69 -2.70 -13.84 -17.09
CA PHE A 69 -1.90 -13.10 -18.07
C PHE A 69 -0.43 -13.52 -18.10
N ALA A 70 -0.08 -14.70 -17.55
CA ALA A 70 1.31 -15.19 -17.50
C ALA A 70 1.98 -15.29 -18.90
N GLY A 71 1.19 -15.35 -19.98
CA GLY A 71 1.68 -15.32 -21.37
C GLY A 71 1.92 -13.93 -21.96
N ARG A 72 1.72 -12.84 -21.21
CA ARG A 72 1.98 -11.47 -21.68
C ARG A 72 3.47 -11.31 -22.01
N SER A 73 3.76 -10.74 -23.18
CA SER A 73 5.16 -10.49 -23.58
C SER A 73 5.78 -9.37 -22.77
N ASN A 74 7.03 -9.57 -22.36
CA ASN A 74 7.91 -8.53 -21.84
C ASN A 74 9.09 -8.33 -22.81
N TYR A 75 9.74 -7.17 -22.75
CA TYR A 75 10.92 -6.89 -23.57
C TYR A 75 12.23 -6.97 -22.78
N THR A 76 12.16 -6.85 -21.45
CA THR A 76 13.30 -7.08 -20.56
C THR A 76 12.82 -7.51 -19.17
N ILE A 77 13.73 -8.08 -18.39
CA ILE A 77 13.54 -8.48 -17.00
C ILE A 77 14.56 -7.73 -16.15
N LEU A 78 14.08 -7.01 -15.14
CA LEU A 78 14.90 -6.32 -14.17
C LEU A 78 15.36 -7.31 -13.10
N THR A 79 16.66 -7.31 -12.82
CA THR A 79 17.31 -8.09 -11.77
C THR A 79 18.25 -7.19 -10.97
N VAL A 80 18.63 -7.63 -9.78
CA VAL A 80 19.67 -7.00 -8.95
C VAL A 80 20.75 -8.03 -8.60
N PRO A 81 22.00 -7.61 -8.34
CA PRO A 81 23.10 -8.54 -8.11
C PRO A 81 23.16 -9.11 -6.68
N ASN A 82 22.41 -8.54 -5.74
CA ASN A 82 22.51 -8.86 -4.31
C ASN A 82 21.40 -9.77 -3.78
N GLY A 83 20.52 -10.31 -4.63
CA GLY A 83 19.58 -11.35 -4.24
C GLY A 83 20.28 -12.71 -4.07
N GLU A 84 19.69 -13.59 -3.26
CA GLU A 84 20.31 -14.86 -2.85
C GLU A 84 20.30 -15.90 -4.00
N GLN A 85 21.37 -16.72 -4.07
CA GLN A 85 21.55 -17.72 -5.13
C GLN A 85 20.70 -18.98 -4.91
N PHE A 86 20.32 -19.26 -3.67
CA PHE A 86 19.50 -20.41 -3.30
C PHE A 86 18.00 -20.19 -3.54
N GLY A 87 17.24 -21.27 -3.49
CA GLY A 87 15.81 -21.28 -3.85
C GLY A 87 15.53 -21.42 -5.34
N ASN A 88 14.26 -21.58 -5.68
CA ASN A 88 13.77 -21.72 -7.05
C ASN A 88 12.94 -20.51 -7.45
N TRP A 89 13.12 -20.06 -8.69
CA TRP A 89 12.18 -19.12 -9.31
C TRP A 89 10.81 -19.78 -9.38
N THR A 90 9.79 -19.09 -8.90
CA THR A 90 8.42 -19.58 -8.89
C THR A 90 7.70 -19.17 -10.17
N TRP A 91 6.40 -18.95 -10.14
CA TRP A 91 5.64 -18.62 -11.35
C TRP A 91 5.58 -17.11 -11.58
N PRO A 92 5.61 -16.65 -12.85
CA PRO A 92 5.32 -15.27 -13.15
C PRO A 92 3.83 -14.98 -12.97
N GLU A 93 3.54 -13.83 -12.39
CA GLU A 93 2.25 -13.17 -12.54
C GLU A 93 2.42 -11.82 -13.20
N MET A 94 1.52 -11.52 -14.14
CA MET A 94 1.61 -10.39 -15.04
C MET A 94 0.32 -9.58 -14.97
N CYS A 95 0.46 -8.26 -14.97
CA CYS A 95 -0.65 -7.34 -15.20
C CYS A 95 -1.24 -7.59 -16.61
N PRO A 96 -2.55 -7.34 -16.84
CA PRO A 96 -3.13 -7.40 -18.18
C PRO A 96 -2.48 -6.43 -19.18
N GLU A 97 -2.65 -6.70 -20.47
CA GLU A 97 -2.27 -5.79 -21.57
C GLU A 97 -2.69 -4.32 -21.30
N GLY A 98 -1.74 -3.39 -21.41
CA GLY A 98 -1.95 -1.96 -21.15
C GLY A 98 -2.01 -1.56 -19.66
N PHE A 99 -1.83 -2.49 -18.73
CA PHE A 99 -1.71 -2.19 -17.30
C PHE A 99 -0.25 -2.25 -16.85
N TYR A 100 0.12 -1.40 -15.90
CA TYR A 100 1.43 -1.36 -15.27
C TYR A 100 1.29 -1.26 -13.75
N ALA A 101 2.30 -1.72 -13.03
CA ALA A 101 2.36 -1.62 -11.59
C ALA A 101 2.45 -0.16 -11.16
N VAL A 102 1.48 0.31 -10.37
CA VAL A 102 1.36 1.68 -9.87
C VAL A 102 1.60 1.79 -8.38
N GLY A 103 1.72 0.65 -7.71
CA GLY A 103 1.98 0.53 -6.29
C GLY A 103 2.29 -0.90 -5.90
N PHE A 104 2.66 -1.10 -4.64
CA PHE A 104 2.99 -2.41 -4.10
C PHE A 104 2.65 -2.51 -2.61
N SER A 105 2.58 -3.74 -2.12
CA SER A 105 2.50 -4.09 -0.70
C SER A 105 3.46 -5.26 -0.44
N LEU A 106 3.97 -5.35 0.78
CA LEU A 106 4.89 -6.39 1.20
C LEU A 106 4.20 -7.31 2.20
N ARG A 107 4.49 -8.60 2.15
CA ARG A 107 4.10 -9.55 3.19
C ARG A 107 5.27 -9.77 4.11
N VAL A 108 5.11 -9.37 5.37
CA VAL A 108 6.19 -9.31 6.35
C VAL A 108 5.70 -9.96 7.64
N GLU A 109 6.55 -10.78 8.25
CA GLU A 109 6.27 -11.33 9.57
C GLU A 109 6.76 -10.37 10.65
N SER A 110 5.86 -9.94 11.52
CA SER A 110 6.21 -9.06 12.63
C SER A 110 6.95 -9.84 13.72
N ASN A 111 7.99 -9.22 14.29
CA ASN A 111 8.77 -9.77 15.40
C ASN A 111 7.86 -10.35 16.51
N GLN A 112 7.85 -11.68 16.64
CA GLN A 112 7.25 -12.36 17.77
C GLN A 112 8.31 -12.45 18.86
N TYR A 113 8.09 -11.74 19.98
CA TYR A 113 8.98 -11.70 21.15
C TYR A 113 9.52 -13.10 21.53
N GLY A 114 10.69 -13.47 21.02
CA GLY A 114 11.40 -14.71 21.35
C GLY A 114 11.54 -15.78 20.26
N SER A 115 11.16 -15.53 19.00
CA SER A 115 11.45 -16.41 17.85
C SER A 115 12.20 -15.65 16.74
N ASP A 116 13.14 -16.31 16.06
CA ASP A 116 13.95 -15.73 14.98
C ASP A 116 13.18 -15.73 13.64
N ASP A 117 12.11 -14.92 13.52
CA ASP A 117 11.29 -14.94 12.30
C ASP A 117 11.00 -13.51 11.85
N THR A 118 11.87 -12.99 10.97
CA THR A 118 11.98 -11.54 10.65
C THR A 118 12.29 -11.29 9.17
N ALA A 119 11.63 -12.00 8.23
CA ALA A 119 11.96 -11.91 6.80
C ALA A 119 10.83 -11.32 5.92
N LEU A 120 11.18 -10.84 4.72
CA LEU A 120 10.22 -10.55 3.65
C LEU A 120 9.73 -11.88 3.06
N ASN A 121 8.42 -12.11 3.04
CA ASN A 121 7.83 -13.36 2.55
C ASN A 121 7.17 -13.22 1.17
N GLY A 122 6.70 -12.02 0.84
CA GLY A 122 5.95 -11.81 -0.40
C GLY A 122 5.90 -10.38 -0.86
N ILE A 123 5.67 -10.21 -2.17
CA ILE A 123 5.49 -8.92 -2.82
C ILE A 123 4.20 -8.99 -3.64
N ARG A 124 3.33 -8.00 -3.45
CA ARG A 124 2.12 -7.79 -4.25
C ARG A 124 2.32 -6.52 -5.06
N LEU A 125 2.13 -6.59 -6.37
CA LEU A 125 2.03 -5.39 -7.21
C LEU A 125 0.57 -5.08 -7.50
N PHE A 126 0.22 -3.81 -7.51
CA PHE A 126 -1.08 -3.32 -7.94
C PHE A 126 -0.95 -2.69 -9.32
N CYS A 127 -1.72 -3.19 -10.28
CA CYS A 127 -1.67 -2.78 -11.66
C CYS A 127 -2.88 -1.92 -12.03
N SER A 128 -2.64 -0.82 -12.71
CA SER A 128 -3.70 0.03 -13.26
C SER A 128 -3.38 0.44 -14.68
N ARG A 129 -4.37 0.94 -15.42
CA ARG A 129 -4.10 1.65 -16.66
C ARG A 129 -3.45 3.00 -16.35
N PRO A 130 -2.55 3.51 -17.20
CA PRO A 130 -2.02 4.85 -17.03
C PRO A 130 -3.15 5.89 -16.89
N GLY A 131 -3.12 6.68 -15.82
CA GLY A 131 -4.10 7.73 -15.58
C GLY A 131 -5.44 7.29 -14.97
N ASP A 132 -5.68 6.00 -14.78
CA ASP A 132 -6.91 5.47 -14.20
C ASP A 132 -6.62 4.46 -13.09
N ARG A 133 -7.05 4.79 -11.87
CA ARG A 133 -6.91 3.95 -10.67
C ARG A 133 -8.24 3.46 -10.11
N SER A 134 -9.35 3.69 -10.81
CA SER A 134 -10.69 3.22 -10.37
C SER A 134 -10.79 1.69 -10.35
N TYR A 135 -9.98 1.02 -11.17
CA TYR A 135 -9.94 -0.42 -11.31
C TYR A 135 -8.51 -0.94 -11.28
N LEU A 136 -8.25 -1.88 -10.38
CA LEU A 136 -6.93 -2.44 -10.12
C LEU A 136 -6.93 -3.95 -10.28
N TYR A 137 -5.89 -4.46 -10.93
CA TYR A 137 -5.47 -5.83 -10.73
C TYR A 137 -4.43 -5.87 -9.60
N PHE A 138 -4.36 -6.96 -8.86
CA PHE A 138 -3.13 -7.29 -8.15
C PHE A 138 -2.52 -8.59 -8.66
N VAL A 139 -1.20 -8.65 -8.62
CA VAL A 139 -0.40 -9.81 -9.04
C VAL A 139 0.58 -10.18 -7.95
N GLU A 140 0.71 -11.48 -7.74
CA GLU A 140 1.50 -12.10 -6.69
C GLU A 140 2.18 -13.34 -7.25
N SER A 141 3.50 -13.39 -7.23
CA SER A 141 4.21 -14.66 -7.46
C SER A 141 4.02 -15.57 -6.23
N HIS A 142 5.00 -16.38 -5.84
CA HIS A 142 4.90 -17.04 -4.53
C HIS A 142 5.10 -16.02 -3.41
N THR A 143 4.23 -16.03 -2.39
CA THR A 143 4.15 -15.01 -1.32
C THR A 143 4.43 -15.55 0.08
N GLY A 144 5.00 -16.76 0.16
CA GLY A 144 5.25 -17.45 1.42
C GLY A 144 3.95 -17.86 2.12
N TYR A 145 4.07 -18.46 3.31
CA TYR A 145 2.92 -18.91 4.09
C TYR A 145 2.59 -18.00 5.28
N PHE A 146 3.56 -17.21 5.75
CA PHE A 146 3.47 -16.45 6.99
C PHE A 146 3.61 -14.94 6.78
N GLY A 147 3.31 -14.17 7.83
CA GLY A 147 3.29 -12.71 7.83
C GLY A 147 2.01 -12.07 7.28
N ASP A 148 1.89 -10.77 7.54
CA ASP A 148 0.76 -9.92 7.15
C ASP A 148 1.16 -8.95 6.04
N TRP A 149 0.17 -8.54 5.23
CA TRP A 149 0.37 -7.54 4.19
C TRP A 149 0.42 -6.13 4.78
N THR A 150 1.45 -5.37 4.41
CA THR A 150 1.59 -3.95 4.76
C THR A 150 0.57 -3.11 4.01
N ASP A 151 0.32 -1.88 4.48
CA ASP A 151 -0.48 -0.92 3.73
C ASP A 151 0.11 -0.69 2.32
N PRO A 152 -0.72 -0.64 1.26
CA PRO A 152 -0.24 -0.38 -0.08
C PRO A 152 0.44 0.99 -0.22
N GLN A 153 1.59 0.99 -0.88
CA GLN A 153 2.31 2.21 -1.24
C GLN A 153 2.17 2.48 -2.73
N TRP A 154 1.88 3.72 -3.08
CA TRP A 154 1.53 4.13 -4.44
C TRP A 154 2.52 5.14 -4.99
N CYS A 155 2.85 5.03 -6.26
CA CYS A 155 3.50 6.13 -6.96
C CYS A 155 2.59 7.36 -6.93
N PRO A 156 3.10 8.56 -6.66
CA PRO A 156 2.26 9.75 -6.63
C PRO A 156 1.77 10.12 -8.04
N GLY A 157 0.60 10.74 -8.08
CA GLY A 157 -0.11 11.06 -9.32
C GLY A 157 -0.42 9.80 -10.13
N SER A 158 -0.33 9.90 -11.45
CA SER A 158 -0.50 8.76 -12.36
C SER A 158 0.81 7.99 -12.61
N GLY A 159 1.74 8.03 -11.66
CA GLY A 159 3.04 7.37 -11.75
C GLY A 159 2.95 5.85 -11.74
N ILE A 160 3.97 5.22 -12.32
CA ILE A 160 4.14 3.76 -12.43
C ILE A 160 5.53 3.35 -11.93
N LEU A 161 5.71 2.11 -11.49
CA LEU A 161 7.00 1.57 -11.04
C LEU A 161 7.93 1.31 -12.24
N LYS A 162 9.20 1.67 -12.10
CA LYS A 162 10.18 1.68 -13.21
C LYS A 162 11.47 0.91 -12.93
N SER A 163 11.90 0.87 -11.67
CA SER A 163 13.15 0.22 -11.23
C SER A 163 13.03 -0.14 -9.75
N PHE A 164 13.84 -1.07 -9.28
CA PHE A 164 13.85 -1.52 -7.89
C PHE A 164 15.25 -1.68 -7.31
N GLN A 165 15.35 -1.74 -5.98
CA GLN A 165 16.56 -2.00 -5.23
C GLN A 165 16.20 -2.90 -4.05
N LEU A 166 16.94 -3.99 -3.87
CA LEU A 166 16.67 -4.97 -2.82
C LEU A 166 17.56 -4.71 -1.61
N ARG A 167 17.00 -4.82 -0.41
CA ARG A 167 17.74 -4.80 0.85
C ARG A 167 17.95 -6.23 1.31
N VAL A 168 19.21 -6.60 1.46
CA VAL A 168 19.63 -7.96 1.82
C VAL A 168 20.72 -7.79 2.89
N GLU A 169 20.74 -8.67 3.89
CA GLU A 169 21.86 -8.70 4.81
C GLU A 169 23.16 -9.10 4.09
N PRO A 170 24.35 -8.81 4.63
CA PRO A 170 25.58 -9.33 4.08
C PRO A 170 25.80 -10.76 4.59
N HIS A 171 26.17 -11.69 3.70
CA HIS A 171 26.61 -13.02 4.09
C HIS A 171 27.87 -12.93 4.98
N LEU A 172 27.77 -13.35 6.25
CA LEU A 172 28.83 -13.23 7.27
C LEU A 172 29.87 -14.38 7.24
N GLY A 173 29.94 -15.17 6.17
CA GLY A 173 30.95 -16.23 5.96
C GLY A 173 30.44 -17.66 6.20
N LEU A 174 31.36 -18.62 6.33
CA LEU A 174 31.11 -20.08 6.30
C LEU A 174 30.13 -20.66 7.34
N PHE A 175 29.67 -19.86 8.30
CA PHE A 175 28.80 -20.27 9.42
C PHE A 175 27.69 -19.26 9.74
N GLY A 176 27.46 -18.26 8.86
CA GLY A 176 26.36 -17.31 9.03
C GLY A 176 25.18 -17.72 8.17
N ASP A 177 23.97 -17.65 8.71
CA ASP A 177 22.75 -18.05 8.03
C ASP A 177 22.55 -17.31 6.70
N ASP A 178 21.92 -18.02 5.76
CA ASP A 178 21.73 -17.61 4.36
C ASP A 178 20.86 -16.36 4.27
N THR A 179 21.21 -15.47 3.35
CA THR A 179 20.85 -14.07 3.51
C THR A 179 19.57 -13.72 2.76
N SER A 180 18.44 -13.77 3.45
CA SER A 180 17.13 -13.48 2.87
C SER A 180 16.92 -11.99 2.55
N ALA A 181 15.98 -11.70 1.65
CA ALA A 181 15.57 -10.33 1.38
C ALA A 181 14.80 -9.77 2.58
N ASN A 182 15.15 -8.56 2.99
CA ASN A 182 14.57 -7.90 4.16
C ASN A 182 13.64 -6.74 3.78
N ASN A 183 13.92 -6.06 2.66
CA ASN A 183 13.11 -4.94 2.20
C ASN A 183 13.34 -4.65 0.72
N ILE A 184 12.53 -3.77 0.14
CA ILE A 184 12.63 -3.36 -1.25
C ILE A 184 12.29 -1.87 -1.40
N ARG A 185 12.99 -1.20 -2.32
CA ARG A 185 12.66 0.14 -2.78
C ARG A 185 12.27 0.11 -4.25
N PHE A 186 11.38 1.01 -4.64
CA PHE A 186 11.03 1.23 -6.04
C PHE A 186 11.20 2.68 -6.44
N ARG A 187 11.70 2.89 -7.66
CA ARG A 187 11.57 4.17 -8.36
C ARG A 187 10.28 4.20 -9.15
N CYS A 188 9.56 5.30 -8.99
CA CYS A 188 8.42 5.62 -9.81
C CYS A 188 8.86 6.43 -11.04
N SER A 189 8.03 6.48 -12.07
CA SER A 189 8.17 7.46 -13.16
C SER A 189 8.00 8.90 -12.68
N THR A 190 7.46 9.07 -11.48
CA THR A 190 7.36 10.32 -10.72
C THR A 190 8.26 10.25 -9.48
N ASN A 191 8.55 11.39 -8.86
CA ASN A 191 9.21 11.42 -7.55
C ASN A 191 8.16 11.37 -6.43
N PRO A 192 8.46 10.81 -5.24
CA PRO A 192 9.75 10.27 -4.80
C PRO A 192 9.89 8.76 -5.02
N THR A 193 11.07 8.23 -4.69
CA THR A 193 11.30 6.80 -4.47
C THR A 193 10.45 6.30 -3.31
N LEU A 194 9.85 5.11 -3.47
CA LEU A 194 9.09 4.44 -2.42
C LEU A 194 9.99 3.43 -1.71
N GLN A 195 10.07 3.52 -0.39
CA GLN A 195 10.70 2.50 0.45
C GLN A 195 9.63 1.62 1.08
N GLY A 196 9.79 0.31 0.92
CA GLY A 196 8.93 -0.70 1.51
C GLY A 196 8.92 -0.68 3.03
N GLN A 197 7.81 -1.14 3.58
CA GLN A 197 7.61 -1.35 5.02
C GLN A 197 8.10 -2.75 5.46
N GLY A 198 9.21 -3.22 4.87
CA GLY A 198 9.93 -4.41 5.33
C GLY A 198 10.87 -4.10 6.49
N MET A 199 11.82 -4.99 6.74
CA MET A 199 12.79 -4.86 7.83
C MET A 199 13.91 -3.86 7.53
N ASP A 200 14.58 -3.42 8.59
CA ASP A 200 15.70 -2.46 8.52
C ASP A 200 17.08 -3.11 8.59
N TRP A 201 17.15 -4.44 8.58
CA TRP A 201 18.40 -5.20 8.64
C TRP A 201 19.04 -5.29 7.25
N GLY A 202 20.37 -5.35 7.23
CA GLY A 202 21.14 -5.40 5.99
C GLY A 202 21.25 -4.08 5.25
N GLU A 203 21.72 -4.14 4.00
CA GLU A 203 22.01 -2.97 3.18
C GLU A 203 21.30 -3.05 1.84
N TYR A 204 20.95 -1.89 1.29
CA TYR A 204 20.41 -1.81 -0.06
C TYR A 204 21.53 -2.02 -1.07
N GLY A 205 21.34 -2.97 -1.99
CA GLY A 205 22.29 -3.27 -3.07
C GLY A 205 22.33 -2.21 -4.16
N GLN A 206 22.66 -2.60 -5.40
CA GLN A 206 22.56 -1.68 -6.53
C GLN A 206 21.12 -1.54 -7.01
N TRP A 207 20.77 -0.38 -7.58
CA TRP A 207 19.53 -0.24 -8.34
C TRP A 207 19.56 -1.16 -9.56
N SER A 208 18.42 -1.76 -9.88
CA SER A 208 18.23 -2.41 -11.18
C SER A 208 18.30 -1.37 -12.30
N GLU A 209 18.45 -1.85 -13.52
CA GLU A 209 18.11 -1.07 -14.72
C GLU A 209 16.67 -0.54 -14.64
N GLU A 210 16.34 0.40 -15.53
CA GLU A 210 15.01 0.99 -15.61
C GLU A 210 14.22 0.44 -16.80
N CYS A 211 12.92 0.20 -16.62
CA CYS A 211 12.01 -0.04 -17.73
C CYS A 211 11.89 1.23 -18.59
N ASN A 212 12.72 1.41 -19.62
CA ASN A 212 12.75 2.65 -20.43
C ASN A 212 11.41 3.01 -21.10
N THR A 213 10.60 2.03 -21.49
CA THR A 213 9.27 2.22 -22.11
C THR A 213 8.24 1.48 -21.27
N GLY A 214 7.04 2.04 -21.14
CA GLY A 214 6.03 1.50 -20.23
C GLY A 214 6.55 1.49 -18.78
N GLY A 215 6.34 0.38 -18.08
CA GLY A 215 6.78 0.18 -16.70
C GLY A 215 6.79 -1.29 -16.30
N ILE A 216 7.02 -1.52 -15.01
CA ILE A 216 6.95 -2.87 -14.43
C ILE A 216 5.51 -3.40 -14.62
N CYS A 217 5.39 -4.61 -15.14
CA CYS A 217 4.12 -5.23 -15.51
C CYS A 217 3.96 -6.65 -14.97
N GLY A 218 4.87 -7.11 -14.12
CA GLY A 218 4.80 -8.43 -13.52
C GLY A 218 6.01 -8.71 -12.66
N LEU A 219 5.94 -9.80 -11.92
CA LEU A 219 6.99 -10.25 -11.02
C LEU A 219 7.12 -11.77 -11.00
N GLU A 220 8.32 -12.22 -10.63
CA GLU A 220 8.63 -13.58 -10.23
C GLU A 220 9.47 -13.51 -8.95
N THR A 221 9.06 -14.26 -7.92
CA THR A 221 9.82 -14.39 -6.69
C THR A 221 10.62 -15.69 -6.69
N LYS A 222 11.79 -15.63 -6.09
CA LYS A 222 12.66 -16.78 -5.83
C LYS A 222 12.50 -17.18 -4.37
N MET A 223 12.02 -18.39 -4.14
CA MET A 223 11.68 -18.89 -2.81
C MET A 223 12.49 -20.14 -2.50
N GLU A 224 12.88 -20.30 -1.25
CA GLU A 224 13.34 -21.60 -0.77
C GLU A 224 12.18 -22.58 -0.64
N VAL A 225 12.50 -23.86 -0.84
CA VAL A 225 11.51 -24.92 -0.69
C VAL A 225 11.29 -25.14 0.79
N TYR A 226 10.04 -24.96 1.24
CA TYR A 226 9.63 -25.25 2.61
C TYR A 226 10.10 -26.65 3.03
N GLN A 227 11.04 -26.72 3.96
CA GLN A 227 11.43 -27.98 4.60
C GLN A 227 10.62 -28.10 5.88
N TYR A 228 9.60 -28.96 5.84
CA TYR A 228 8.55 -29.26 6.83
C TYR A 228 8.89 -29.24 8.35
N ALA A 229 10.16 -29.12 8.74
CA ALA A 229 10.60 -29.24 10.13
C ALA A 229 11.58 -28.17 10.62
N LEU A 230 12.10 -27.25 9.78
CA LEU A 230 13.17 -26.35 10.24
C LEU A 230 13.07 -24.87 9.83
N ASP A 231 12.58 -24.48 8.64
CA ASP A 231 12.55 -23.06 8.26
C ASP A 231 11.32 -22.65 7.44
N ASP A 232 10.87 -21.42 7.66
CA ASP A 232 9.80 -20.76 6.91
C ASP A 232 10.23 -20.49 5.46
N SER A 233 9.27 -20.51 4.53
CA SER A 233 9.56 -20.19 3.13
C SER A 233 9.90 -18.69 3.00
N SER A 234 11.19 -18.36 2.89
CA SER A 234 11.69 -16.98 2.77
C SER A 234 11.80 -16.51 1.31
N LEU A 235 11.61 -15.20 1.08
CA LEU A 235 11.89 -14.57 -0.21
C LEU A 235 13.39 -14.28 -0.31
N ASN A 236 14.05 -14.95 -1.26
CA ASN A 236 15.49 -14.85 -1.47
C ASN A 236 15.86 -13.84 -2.54
N ASP A 237 15.04 -13.74 -3.58
CA ASP A 237 15.24 -12.81 -4.68
C ASP A 237 13.92 -12.49 -5.39
N VAL A 238 13.90 -11.43 -6.18
CA VAL A 238 12.78 -11.04 -7.03
C VAL A 238 13.28 -10.46 -8.34
N ARG A 239 12.57 -10.77 -9.42
CA ARG A 239 12.76 -10.12 -10.71
C ARG A 239 11.45 -9.56 -11.23
N PHE A 240 11.54 -8.47 -11.98
CA PHE A 240 10.37 -7.75 -12.49
C PHE A 240 10.38 -7.69 -14.01
N HIS A 241 9.22 -7.81 -14.62
CA HIS A 241 9.08 -7.76 -16.07
C HIS A 241 8.77 -6.34 -16.54
N CYS A 242 9.46 -5.86 -17.58
CA CYS A 242 9.11 -4.62 -18.26
C CYS A 242 8.30 -4.90 -19.52
N CYS A 243 7.15 -4.24 -19.64
CA CYS A 243 6.27 -4.35 -20.80
C CYS A 243 6.16 -3.01 -21.55
N PHE A 244 5.82 -3.11 -22.83
CA PHE A 244 5.41 -1.97 -23.65
C PHE A 244 4.11 -1.35 -23.12
#